data_AF-A0AAV4MBU7-F1
#
_entry.id   AF-A0AAV4MBU7-F1
#
_cell.length_a   1.000
_cell.length_b   1.000
_cell.length_c   1.000
_cell.angle_alpha   90.00
_cell.angle_beta   90.00
_cell.angle_gamma   90.00
#
_symmetry.space_group_name_H-M   'P 1'
#
loop_
_entity.id
_entity.type
_entity.pdbx_description
1 polymer ?
#
loop_
_entity_poly.entity_id
_entity_poly.type
_entity_poly.pdbx_seq_one_letter_code
_entity_poly.pdbx_strand_id
1 'polypeptide(L)'
;MAKWPNDPLVKTRVVSGFIFLRLLCPAILNPRQFNLINDTPSEIAARSLILVAKCLQNLANLIEFGAKEPWMEVINPFILKNKNRMIKFLDDISNVPERPEPDETFSGDPARDLATLHHICATHKEELQNLNQHRPILKKLVTVTDMLSKHKQHYTEMLR
;
A
#
# COMPACT_ATOMS: atom_id res chain seq x y z
N MET A 1 23.93 2.81 3.13
CA MET A 1 24.33 1.52 2.53
C MET A 1 23.10 0.83 1.99
N ALA A 2 23.12 0.39 0.73
CA ALA A 2 22.02 -0.40 0.17
C ALA A 2 22.02 -1.80 0.83
N LYS A 3 20.84 -2.29 1.23
CA LYS A 3 20.69 -3.56 1.95
C LYS A 3 21.03 -4.79 1.08
N TRP A 4 20.98 -4.65 -0.26
CA TRP A 4 21.35 -5.69 -1.23
C TRP A 4 22.11 -5.09 -2.43
N PRO A 5 23.42 -4.84 -2.31
CA PRO A 5 24.19 -4.17 -3.36
C PRO A 5 24.45 -5.05 -4.60
N ASN A 6 24.37 -6.38 -4.46
CA ASN A 6 24.71 -7.33 -5.52
C ASN A 6 23.50 -7.92 -6.28
N ASP A 7 22.26 -7.57 -5.88
CA ASP A 7 21.06 -8.04 -6.57
C ASP A 7 20.35 -6.86 -7.25
N PRO A 8 20.63 -6.61 -8.54
CA PRO A 8 20.02 -5.50 -9.28
C PRO A 8 18.51 -5.68 -9.48
N LEU A 9 17.98 -6.90 -9.30
CA LEU A 9 16.56 -7.19 -9.44
C LEU A 9 15.77 -6.90 -8.16
N VAL A 10 16.42 -6.65 -7.01
CA VAL A 10 15.71 -6.31 -5.77
C VAL A 10 14.91 -5.02 -5.95
N LYS A 11 15.49 -4.00 -6.61
CA LYS A 11 14.80 -2.73 -6.85
C LYS A 11 13.51 -2.94 -7.65
N THR A 12 13.59 -3.65 -8.78
CA THR A 12 12.42 -3.92 -9.64
C THR A 12 11.41 -4.84 -8.98
N ARG A 13 11.84 -5.88 -8.24
CA ARG A 13 10.95 -6.78 -7.50
C ARG A 13 10.17 -6.08 -6.39
N VAL A 14 10.81 -5.18 -5.64
CA VAL A 14 10.14 -4.41 -4.58
C VAL A 14 9.06 -3.53 -5.20
N VAL A 15 9.38 -2.77 -6.25
CA VAL A 15 8.43 -1.90 -6.95
C VAL A 15 7.28 -2.74 -7.53
N SER A 16 7.59 -3.86 -8.19
CA SER A 16 6.60 -4.79 -8.74
C SER A 16 5.64 -5.32 -7.67
N GLY A 17 6.16 -5.69 -6.50
CA GLY A 17 5.36 -6.17 -5.37
C GLY A 17 4.41 -5.13 -4.76
N PHE A 18 4.67 -3.84 -4.95
CA PHE A 18 3.71 -2.79 -4.58
C PHE A 18 2.74 -2.51 -5.74
N ILE A 19 3.25 -2.25 -6.93
CA ILE A 19 2.43 -1.79 -8.06
C ILE A 19 1.53 -2.90 -8.61
N PHE A 20 2.05 -4.09 -8.88
CA PHE A 20 1.23 -5.16 -9.45
C PHE A 20 0.49 -5.93 -8.36
N LEU A 21 1.21 -6.46 -7.38
CA LEU A 21 0.61 -7.35 -6.38
C LEU A 21 -0.37 -6.63 -5.43
N ARG A 22 -0.11 -5.35 -5.08
CA ARG A 22 -0.92 -4.63 -4.08
C ARG A 22 -1.84 -3.55 -4.65
N LEU A 23 -1.67 -3.15 -5.91
CA LEU A 23 -2.48 -2.11 -6.54
C LEU A 23 -3.21 -2.61 -7.80
N LEU A 24 -2.48 -2.89 -8.88
CA LEU A 24 -3.08 -3.17 -10.19
C LEU A 24 -3.81 -4.53 -10.23
N CYS A 25 -3.20 -5.62 -9.75
CA CYS A 25 -3.87 -6.93 -9.74
C CYS A 25 -5.10 -6.92 -8.81
N PRO A 26 -5.06 -6.35 -7.58
CA PRO A 26 -6.26 -6.15 -6.78
C PRO A 26 -7.34 -5.31 -7.47
N ALA A 27 -6.96 -4.25 -8.19
CA ALA A 27 -7.90 -3.42 -8.96
C ALA A 27 -8.55 -4.17 -10.12
N ILE A 28 -7.81 -5.04 -10.81
CA ILE A 28 -8.34 -5.90 -11.87
C ILE A 28 -9.29 -6.95 -11.31
N LEU A 29 -8.97 -7.54 -10.15
CA LEU A 29 -9.78 -8.58 -9.51
C LEU A 29 -11.05 -8.02 -8.87
N ASN A 30 -10.99 -6.81 -8.31
CA ASN A 30 -12.12 -6.15 -7.64
C ASN A 30 -12.34 -4.72 -8.16
N PRO A 31 -12.69 -4.55 -9.44
CA PRO A 31 -12.73 -3.23 -10.09
C PRO A 31 -13.74 -2.27 -9.44
N ARG A 32 -14.83 -2.79 -8.85
CA ARG A 32 -15.81 -1.98 -8.12
C ARG A 32 -15.23 -1.35 -6.84
N GLN A 33 -14.38 -2.06 -6.10
CA GLN A 33 -13.74 -1.51 -4.88
C GLN A 33 -12.76 -0.38 -5.19
N PHE A 34 -12.23 -0.38 -6.41
CA PHE A 34 -11.35 0.67 -6.94
C PHE A 34 -12.11 1.73 -7.74
N ASN A 35 -13.46 1.71 -7.69
CA ASN A 35 -14.33 2.63 -8.41
C ASN A 35 -14.09 2.67 -9.94
N LEU A 36 -13.65 1.56 -10.54
CA LEU A 36 -13.42 1.45 -11.98
C LEU A 36 -14.71 1.11 -12.75
N ILE A 37 -15.65 0.44 -12.09
CA ILE A 37 -16.97 0.08 -12.62
C ILE A 37 -18.04 0.23 -11.54
N ASN A 38 -19.27 0.43 -11.96
CA ASN A 38 -20.41 0.58 -11.05
C ASN A 38 -21.03 -0.77 -10.66
N ASP A 39 -21.16 -1.67 -11.63
CA ASP A 39 -21.81 -2.97 -11.46
C ASP A 39 -20.82 -4.10 -11.24
N THR A 40 -21.25 -5.17 -10.58
CA THR A 40 -20.43 -6.38 -10.41
C THR A 40 -20.23 -7.07 -11.76
N PRO A 41 -19.00 -7.50 -12.12
CA PRO A 41 -18.78 -8.25 -13.36
C PRO A 41 -19.59 -9.55 -13.37
N SER A 42 -20.09 -9.95 -14.53
CA SER A 42 -20.66 -11.29 -14.71
C SER A 42 -19.62 -12.37 -14.42
N GLU A 43 -20.04 -13.60 -14.13
CA GLU A 43 -19.12 -14.70 -13.82
C GLU A 43 -18.05 -14.93 -14.91
N ILE A 44 -18.45 -14.79 -16.18
CA ILE A 44 -17.55 -14.91 -17.34
C ILE A 44 -16.53 -13.77 -17.36
N ALA A 45 -16.97 -12.53 -17.10
CA ALA A 45 -16.09 -11.37 -17.03
C ALA A 45 -15.12 -11.48 -15.83
N ALA A 46 -15.62 -11.87 -14.66
CA ALA A 46 -14.81 -12.08 -13.46
C ALA A 46 -13.73 -13.14 -13.70
N ARG A 47 -14.07 -14.27 -14.33
CA ARG A 47 -13.10 -15.30 -14.70
C ARG A 47 -12.04 -14.76 -15.66
N SER A 48 -12.43 -13.96 -16.64
CA SER A 48 -11.49 -13.34 -17.58
C SER A 48 -10.54 -12.38 -16.89
N LEU A 49 -11.04 -11.55 -15.96
CA LEU A 49 -10.23 -10.64 -15.14
C LEU A 49 -9.22 -11.40 -14.27
N ILE A 50 -9.61 -12.54 -13.69
CA ILE A 50 -8.70 -13.41 -12.94
C ILE A 50 -7.55 -13.89 -13.82
N LEU A 51 -7.83 -14.35 -15.03
CA LEU A 51 -6.79 -14.81 -15.96
C LEU A 51 -5.84 -13.67 -16.35
N VAL A 52 -6.39 -12.49 -16.65
CA VAL A 52 -5.60 -11.29 -16.97
C VAL A 52 -4.69 -10.89 -15.79
N ALA A 53 -5.25 -10.80 -14.58
CA ALA A 53 -4.50 -10.47 -13.37
C ALA A 53 -3.38 -11.49 -13.12
N LYS A 54 -3.64 -12.77 -13.37
CA LYS A 54 -2.66 -13.85 -13.19
C LYS A 54 -1.51 -13.77 -14.19
N CYS A 55 -1.82 -13.55 -15.47
CA CYS A 55 -0.82 -13.33 -16.51
C CYS A 55 0.07 -12.12 -16.18
N LEU A 56 -0.54 -11.00 -15.79
CA LEU A 56 0.18 -9.78 -15.40
C LEU A 56 1.03 -10.01 -14.15
N GLN A 57 0.52 -10.73 -13.16
CA GLN A 57 1.25 -11.03 -11.93
C GLN A 57 2.51 -11.87 -12.21
N ASN A 58 2.42 -12.89 -13.08
CA ASN A 58 3.59 -13.69 -13.46
C ASN A 58 4.60 -12.89 -14.27
N LEU A 59 4.13 -12.06 -15.21
CA LEU A 59 5.01 -11.14 -15.95
C LEU A 59 5.71 -10.16 -15.00
N ALA A 60 5.00 -9.57 -14.05
CA ALA A 60 5.53 -8.64 -13.05
C ALA A 60 6.53 -9.31 -12.10
N ASN A 61 6.34 -10.60 -11.81
CA ASN A 61 7.27 -11.43 -11.04
C ASN A 61 8.44 -11.97 -11.87
N LEU A 62 8.44 -11.75 -13.19
CA LEU A 62 9.43 -12.24 -14.15
C LEU A 62 9.55 -13.78 -14.19
N ILE A 63 8.48 -14.47 -13.82
CA ILE A 63 8.39 -15.94 -13.80
C ILE A 63 7.43 -16.45 -14.86
N GLU A 64 7.67 -17.68 -15.32
CA GLU A 64 6.80 -18.41 -16.24
C GLU A 64 5.84 -19.33 -15.49
N PHE A 65 4.77 -19.72 -16.17
CA PHE A 65 3.94 -20.84 -15.72
C PHE A 65 4.73 -22.15 -15.92
N GLY A 66 4.63 -23.06 -14.96
CA GLY A 66 5.22 -24.40 -15.05
C GLY A 66 4.22 -25.47 -14.66
N ALA A 67 4.71 -26.67 -14.30
CA ALA A 67 3.90 -27.87 -14.09
C ALA A 67 2.76 -27.76 -13.05
N LYS A 68 2.77 -26.74 -12.17
CA LYS A 68 1.64 -26.47 -11.26
C LYS A 68 0.40 -25.99 -12.02
N GLU A 69 0.57 -25.37 -13.19
CA GLU A 69 -0.50 -24.79 -14.01
C GLU A 69 -0.27 -25.02 -15.51
N PRO A 70 -0.33 -26.27 -15.99
CA PRO A 70 0.06 -26.61 -17.37
C PRO A 70 -0.79 -25.90 -18.42
N TRP A 71 -2.07 -25.65 -18.14
CA TRP A 71 -3.00 -24.98 -19.03
C TRP A 71 -2.65 -23.50 -19.28
N MET A 72 -1.82 -22.88 -18.43
CA MET A 72 -1.35 -21.49 -18.60
C MET A 72 -0.02 -21.40 -19.34
N GLU A 73 0.66 -22.51 -19.63
CA GLU A 73 1.97 -22.49 -20.32
C GLU A 73 1.90 -21.86 -21.72
N VAL A 74 0.72 -21.88 -22.35
CA VAL A 74 0.45 -21.16 -23.62
C VAL A 74 0.73 -19.65 -23.54
N ILE A 75 0.77 -19.08 -22.33
CA ILE A 75 1.08 -17.67 -22.08
C ILE A 75 2.58 -17.41 -21.91
N ASN A 76 3.41 -18.43 -21.68
CA ASN A 76 4.86 -18.27 -21.48
C ASN A 76 5.55 -17.50 -22.62
N PRO A 77 5.23 -17.71 -23.91
CA PRO A 77 5.78 -16.89 -25.01
C PRO A 77 5.47 -15.39 -24.84
N PHE A 78 4.28 -15.04 -24.36
CA PHE A 78 3.92 -13.64 -24.07
C PHE A 78 4.76 -13.09 -22.90
N ILE A 79 4.94 -13.87 -21.84
CA ILE A 79 5.76 -13.46 -20.69
C ILE A 79 7.19 -13.21 -21.15
N LEU A 80 7.83 -14.19 -21.78
CA LEU A 80 9.21 -14.12 -22.26
C LEU A 80 9.44 -12.91 -23.18
N LYS A 81 8.52 -12.67 -24.13
CA LYS A 81 8.59 -11.52 -25.05
C LYS A 81 8.52 -10.17 -24.33
N ASN A 82 7.82 -10.08 -23.20
CA ASN A 82 7.58 -8.81 -22.49
C ASN A 82 8.42 -8.63 -21.21
N LYS A 83 9.19 -9.62 -20.76
CA LYS A 83 10.03 -9.54 -19.54
C LYS A 83 10.89 -8.26 -19.51
N ASN A 84 11.62 -7.98 -20.59
CA ASN A 84 12.48 -6.78 -20.67
C ASN A 84 11.70 -5.47 -20.63
N ARG A 85 10.51 -5.43 -21.24
CA ARG A 85 9.62 -4.26 -21.19
C ARG A 85 9.09 -4.02 -19.78
N MET A 86 8.75 -5.09 -19.06
CA MET A 86 8.33 -5.02 -17.66
C MET A 86 9.46 -4.49 -16.76
N ILE A 87 10.68 -5.00 -16.93
CA ILE A 87 11.86 -4.52 -16.18
C ILE A 87 12.08 -3.02 -16.42
N LYS A 88 12.05 -2.59 -17.69
CA LYS A 88 12.20 -1.18 -18.05
C LYS A 88 11.10 -0.32 -17.42
N PHE A 89 9.84 -0.74 -17.53
CA PHE A 89 8.71 -0.04 -16.93
C PHE A 89 8.88 0.15 -15.42
N LEU A 90 9.26 -0.92 -14.70
CA LEU A 90 9.47 -0.88 -13.26
C LEU A 90 10.64 0.03 -12.86
N ASP A 91 11.69 0.11 -13.68
CA ASP A 91 12.79 1.03 -13.44
C ASP A 91 12.36 2.48 -13.69
N ASP A 92 11.72 2.76 -14.83
CA ASP A 92 11.25 4.09 -15.23
C ASP A 92 10.32 4.71 -14.17
N ILE A 93 9.32 3.97 -13.67
CA ILE A 93 8.38 4.49 -12.64
C ILE A 93 9.03 4.67 -11.27
N SER A 94 10.17 4.04 -11.03
CA SER A 94 10.91 4.14 -9.76
C SER A 94 11.98 5.24 -9.78
N ASN A 95 12.28 5.78 -10.95
CA ASN A 95 13.31 6.79 -11.17
C ASN A 95 12.71 8.19 -11.15
N VAL A 96 12.20 8.62 -9.99
CA VAL A 96 11.75 9.99 -9.76
C VAL A 96 12.89 10.79 -9.11
N PRO A 97 13.57 11.70 -9.84
CA PRO A 97 14.79 12.36 -9.37
C PRO A 97 14.53 13.40 -8.28
N GLU A 98 13.37 14.07 -8.34
CA GLU A 98 12.99 15.11 -7.39
C GLU A 98 11.62 14.80 -6.80
N ARG A 99 11.50 14.99 -5.48
CA ARG A 99 10.21 14.86 -4.79
C ARG A 99 9.32 16.01 -5.27
N PRO A 100 8.14 15.75 -5.87
CA PRO A 100 7.22 16.81 -6.21
C PRO A 100 6.81 17.57 -4.94
N GLU A 101 6.64 18.89 -5.06
CA GLU A 101 6.13 19.70 -3.96
C GLU A 101 4.75 19.18 -3.54
N PRO A 102 4.49 19.07 -2.22
CA PRO A 102 3.19 18.62 -1.75
C PRO A 102 2.13 19.62 -2.21
N ASP A 103 1.09 19.11 -2.87
CA ASP A 103 -0.10 19.90 -3.17
C ASP A 103 -0.73 20.33 -1.83
N GLU A 104 -0.85 21.63 -1.57
CA GLU A 104 -1.35 22.16 -0.28
C GLU A 104 -2.84 21.87 -0.06
N THR A 105 -3.51 21.28 -1.06
CA THR A 105 -4.91 20.85 -0.94
C THR A 105 -5.03 19.61 -0.06
N PHE A 106 -5.18 19.83 1.25
CA PHE A 106 -5.70 18.80 2.15
C PHE A 106 -7.19 18.58 1.85
N SER A 107 -7.49 17.57 1.05
CA SER A 107 -8.86 17.07 0.91
C SER A 107 -9.22 16.25 2.15
N GLY A 108 -10.11 16.74 3.02
CA GLY A 108 -10.59 15.98 4.18
C GLY A 108 -11.04 16.83 5.37
N ASP A 109 -11.24 16.17 6.51
CA ASP A 109 -11.57 16.78 7.81
C ASP A 109 -10.40 16.50 8.79
N PRO A 110 -9.36 17.36 8.82
CA PRO A 110 -8.17 17.12 9.64
C PRO A 110 -8.49 16.97 11.13
N ALA A 111 -9.53 17.63 11.62
CA ALA A 111 -9.93 17.53 13.02
C ALA A 111 -10.40 16.11 13.36
N ARG A 112 -11.16 15.47 12.46
CA ARG A 112 -11.60 14.09 12.62
C ARG A 112 -10.44 13.10 12.56
N ASP A 113 -9.52 13.26 11.61
CA ASP A 113 -8.36 12.38 11.47
C ASP A 113 -7.44 12.50 12.69
N LEU A 114 -7.20 13.72 13.18
CA LEU A 114 -6.45 13.97 14.40
C LEU A 114 -7.16 13.40 15.64
N ALA A 115 -8.50 13.43 15.69
CA ALA A 115 -9.26 12.81 16.77
C ALA A 115 -9.11 11.28 16.75
N THR A 116 -9.10 10.64 15.57
CA THR A 116 -8.82 9.20 15.43
C THR A 116 -7.39 8.87 15.87
N LEU A 117 -6.39 9.68 15.47
CA LEU A 117 -5.01 9.51 15.92
C LEU A 117 -4.88 9.66 17.44
N HIS A 118 -5.55 10.67 18.03
CA HIS A 118 -5.60 10.86 19.47
C HIS A 118 -6.22 9.64 20.17
N HIS A 119 -7.32 9.10 19.64
CA HIS A 119 -7.95 7.92 20.19
C HIS A 119 -7.00 6.73 20.22
N ILE A 120 -6.26 6.46 19.13
CA ILE A 120 -5.25 5.40 19.08
C ILE A 120 -4.16 5.64 20.13
N CYS A 121 -3.66 6.87 20.23
CA CYS A 121 -2.62 7.21 21.21
C CYS A 121 -3.09 7.06 22.66
N ALA A 122 -4.34 7.45 22.95
CA ALA A 122 -4.93 7.31 24.27
C ALA A 122 -5.16 5.83 24.63
N THR A 123 -5.63 5.03 23.68
CA THR A 123 -5.84 3.58 23.86
C THR A 123 -4.54 2.84 24.17
N HIS A 124 -3.43 3.19 23.49
CA HIS A 124 -2.13 2.55 23.67
C HIS A 124 -1.15 3.38 24.53
N LYS A 125 -1.68 4.21 25.44
CA LYS A 125 -0.87 5.17 26.20
C LYS A 125 0.23 4.52 27.04
N GLU A 126 -0.06 3.40 27.71
CA GLU A 126 0.92 2.72 28.57
C GLU A 126 2.11 2.19 27.77
N GLU A 127 1.85 1.61 26.59
CA GLU A 127 2.89 1.17 25.66
C GLU A 127 3.73 2.35 25.17
N LEU A 128 3.09 3.48 24.82
CA LEU A 128 3.78 4.70 24.41
C LEU A 128 4.65 5.28 25.53
N GLN A 129 4.20 5.21 26.79
CA GLN A 129 4.97 5.64 27.96
C GLN A 129 6.20 4.75 28.21
N ASN A 130 6.06 3.43 28.05
CA ASN A 130 7.17 2.50 28.15
C ASN A 130 8.21 2.76 27.05
N LEU A 131 7.77 2.92 25.81
CA LEU A 131 8.65 3.24 24.68
C LEU A 131 9.34 4.59 24.83
N ASN A 132 8.70 5.57 25.47
CA ASN A 132 9.29 6.88 25.74
C ASN A 132 10.56 6.80 26.62
N GLN A 133 10.69 5.78 27.48
CA GLN A 133 11.91 5.56 28.28
C GLN A 133 13.14 5.35 27.39
N HIS A 134 12.94 4.77 26.20
CA HIS A 134 13.99 4.44 25.23
C HIS A 134 14.02 5.40 24.03
N ARG A 135 12.95 6.18 23.83
CA ARG A 135 12.79 7.11 22.70
C ARG A 135 12.18 8.45 23.16
N PRO A 136 13.00 9.44 23.55
CA PRO A 136 12.53 10.71 24.11
C PRO A 136 11.70 11.57 23.15
N ILE A 137 11.74 11.27 21.84
CA ILE A 137 10.88 11.92 20.83
C ILE A 137 9.38 11.70 21.12
N LEU A 138 9.03 10.61 21.81
CA LEU A 138 7.66 10.28 22.18
C LEU A 138 7.13 11.11 23.35
N LYS A 139 7.99 11.81 24.10
CA LYS A 139 7.58 12.61 25.27
C LYS A 139 6.52 13.64 24.91
N LYS A 140 6.72 14.36 23.79
CA LYS A 140 5.76 15.35 23.28
C LYS A 140 4.42 14.69 22.94
N LEU A 141 4.45 13.53 22.29
CA LEU A 141 3.23 12.80 21.90
C LEU A 141 2.42 12.35 23.12
N VAL A 142 3.08 11.79 24.14
CA VAL A 142 2.43 11.36 25.38
C VAL A 142 1.84 12.57 26.12
N THR A 143 2.58 13.67 26.22
CA THR A 143 2.09 14.90 26.87
C THR A 143 0.87 15.47 26.14
N VAL A 144 0.91 15.58 24.81
CA VAL A 144 -0.24 16.09 24.02
C VAL A 144 -1.44 15.18 24.16
N THR A 145 -1.24 13.85 24.13
CA THR A 145 -2.30 12.88 24.37
C THR A 145 -2.95 13.11 25.74
N ASP A 146 -2.16 13.28 26.79
CA ASP A 146 -2.68 13.53 28.14
C ASP A 146 -3.44 14.84 28.27
N MET A 147 -2.92 15.90 27.66
CA MET A 147 -3.59 17.20 27.66
C MET A 147 -4.96 17.13 26.98
N LEU A 148 -5.02 16.50 25.80
CA LEU A 148 -6.27 16.35 25.04
C LEU A 148 -7.27 15.45 25.76
N SER A 149 -6.82 14.35 26.39
CA SER A 149 -7.70 13.48 27.16
C SER A 149 -8.28 14.18 28.39
N LYS A 150 -7.46 14.95 29.12
CA LYS A 150 -7.93 15.76 30.26
C LYS A 150 -8.93 16.83 29.82
N HIS A 151 -8.64 17.51 28.72
CA HIS A 151 -9.54 18.52 28.16
C HIS A 151 -10.88 17.90 27.77
N LYS A 152 -10.89 16.74 27.10
CA LYS A 152 -12.13 16.01 26.77
C LYS A 152 -12.94 15.63 28.01
N GLN A 153 -12.29 15.13 29.07
CA GLN A 153 -12.95 14.79 30.33
C GLN A 153 -13.63 16.02 30.96
N HIS A 154 -12.90 17.13 31.06
CA HIS A 154 -13.42 18.38 31.60
C HIS A 154 -14.67 18.88 30.85
N TYR A 155 -14.65 18.88 29.52
CA TYR A 155 -15.84 19.25 28.74
C TYR A 155 -17.02 18.29 28.94
N THR A 156 -16.73 16.98 29.03
CA THR A 156 -17.78 15.97 29.24
C THR A 156 -18.44 16.13 30.61
N GLU A 157 -17.68 16.52 31.63
CA GLU A 157 -18.17 16.81 32.98
C GLU A 157 -18.99 18.10 33.04
N MET A 158 -18.61 19.15 32.30
CA MET A 158 -19.38 20.40 32.22
C MET A 158 -20.72 20.28 31.47
N LEU A 159 -20.85 19.28 30.60
CA LEU A 159 -22.06 19.01 29.82
C LEU A 159 -23.05 18.06 30.54
N ARG A 160 -22.67 17.53 31.71
CA ARG A 160 -23.53 16.71 32.57
C ARG A 160 -24.21 17.58 33.63
#